data_AF-A0A2M8WNF6-F1
#
_entry.id   AF-A0A2M8WNF6-F1
#
_cell.length_a   1.000
_cell.length_b   1.000
_cell.length_c   1.000
_cell.angle_alpha   90.00
_cell.angle_beta   90.00
_cell.angle_gamma   90.00
#
_symmetry.space_group_name_H-M   'P 1'
#
loop_
_entity.id
_entity.type
_entity.pdbx_description
1 polymer ?
#
loop_
_entity_poly.entity_id
_entity_poly.type
_entity_poly.pdbx_seq_one_letter_code
_entity_poly.pdbx_strand_id
1 'polypeptide(L)'
;MFQPDEDGIYARIEASPARRIFAYVVQFGLGALLIYVTLAMPPSLPWMIFMLSFGVLMLWQAERMRRATTVTLTLTETDLRDSTGTVLARIDEIRSVERGTFAFKPSNGFSLVLHKRKPRAWLPGLWWRFGRRVGVGGVTHAGQSKFMAERISMMMSD
;
A
#
# COMPACT_ATOMS: atom_id res chain seq x y z
N MET A 1 25.12 -5.11 15.10
CA MET A 1 24.82 -4.28 13.91
C MET A 1 24.22 -5.19 12.86
N PHE A 2 22.99 -4.93 12.38
CA PHE A 2 22.44 -5.69 11.25
C PHE A 2 23.10 -5.18 9.97
N GLN A 3 23.97 -6.00 9.38
CA GLN A 3 24.62 -5.70 8.11
C GLN A 3 23.59 -5.71 6.97
N PRO A 4 23.72 -4.82 5.97
CA PRO A 4 22.96 -4.93 4.74
C PRO A 4 23.30 -6.25 4.03
N ASP A 5 22.39 -6.71 3.17
CA ASP A 5 22.70 -7.74 2.18
C ASP A 5 23.83 -7.26 1.24
N GLU A 6 24.42 -8.15 0.43
CA GLU A 6 25.51 -7.83 -0.51
C GLU A 6 25.17 -6.64 -1.44
N ASP A 7 23.88 -6.42 -1.70
CA ASP A 7 23.34 -5.33 -2.51
C ASP A 7 23.08 -3.99 -1.76
N GLY A 8 23.48 -3.86 -0.49
CA GLY A 8 23.21 -2.65 0.30
C GLY A 8 21.76 -2.51 0.77
N ILE A 9 20.99 -3.61 0.75
CA ILE A 9 19.57 -3.64 1.15
C ILE A 9 19.45 -4.07 2.60
N TYR A 10 18.81 -3.25 3.44
CA TYR A 10 18.61 -3.54 4.86
C TYR A 10 17.30 -4.27 5.15
N ALA A 11 16.26 -4.04 4.33
CA ALA A 11 14.97 -4.70 4.48
C ALA A 11 14.19 -4.67 3.17
N ARG A 12 13.32 -5.67 2.98
CA ARG A 12 12.41 -5.77 1.83
C ARG A 12 10.99 -6.06 2.31
N ILE A 13 10.01 -5.39 1.70
CA ILE A 13 8.59 -5.68 1.89
C ILE A 13 7.96 -6.09 0.58
N GLU A 14 7.27 -7.21 0.61
CA GLU A 14 6.49 -7.75 -0.50
C GLU A 14 5.03 -7.96 -0.08
N ALA A 15 4.15 -8.02 -1.09
CA ALA A 15 2.76 -8.38 -0.87
C ALA A 15 2.65 -9.87 -0.52
N SER A 16 1.90 -10.19 0.53
CA SER A 16 1.57 -11.58 0.87
C SER A 16 0.73 -12.20 -0.23
N PRO A 17 1.15 -13.33 -0.84
CA PRO A 17 0.43 -13.94 -1.96
C PRO A 17 -1.03 -14.23 -1.62
N ALA A 18 -1.28 -14.83 -0.46
CA ALA A 18 -2.64 -15.16 -0.01
C ALA A 18 -3.51 -13.91 0.18
N ARG A 19 -3.01 -12.89 0.90
CA ARG A 19 -3.76 -11.64 1.13
C ARG A 19 -4.01 -10.86 -0.16
N ARG A 20 -3.00 -10.83 -1.03
CA ARG A 20 -3.06 -10.20 -2.34
C ARG A 20 -4.15 -10.83 -3.19
N ILE A 21 -4.12 -12.15 -3.36
CA ILE A 21 -5.12 -12.91 -4.13
C ILE A 21 -6.52 -12.67 -3.57
N PHE A 22 -6.70 -12.87 -2.27
CA PHE A 22 -7.99 -12.68 -1.63
C PHE A 22 -8.56 -11.28 -1.86
N ALA A 23 -7.74 -10.23 -1.66
CA ALA A 23 -8.20 -8.86 -1.76
C ALA A 23 -8.74 -8.49 -3.15
N TYR A 24 -7.99 -8.78 -4.23
CA TYR A 24 -8.48 -8.43 -5.56
C TYR A 24 -9.57 -9.40 -6.06
N VAL A 25 -9.56 -10.69 -5.65
CA VAL A 25 -10.62 -11.64 -6.05
C VAL A 25 -11.97 -11.25 -5.46
N VAL A 26 -12.01 -10.91 -4.18
CA VAL A 26 -13.26 -10.44 -3.53
C VAL A 26 -13.76 -9.17 -4.21
N GLN A 27 -12.86 -8.25 -4.56
CA GLN A 27 -13.22 -7.00 -5.22
C GLN A 27 -13.69 -7.20 -6.67
N PHE A 28 -13.08 -8.13 -7.42
CA PHE A 28 -13.58 -8.55 -8.72
C PHE A 28 -14.98 -9.18 -8.60
N GLY A 29 -15.16 -10.07 -7.62
CA GLY A 29 -16.44 -10.70 -7.33
C GLY A 29 -17.53 -9.67 -7.02
N LEU A 30 -17.22 -8.66 -6.19
CA LEU A 30 -18.14 -7.56 -5.90
C LEU A 30 -18.51 -6.76 -7.16
N GLY A 31 -17.52 -6.37 -7.97
CA GLY A 31 -17.75 -5.61 -9.20
C GLY A 31 -18.60 -6.39 -10.21
N ALA A 32 -18.30 -7.67 -10.41
CA ALA A 32 -19.05 -8.56 -11.30
C ALA A 32 -20.47 -8.79 -10.79
N LEU A 33 -20.63 -9.02 -9.48
CA LEU A 33 -21.94 -9.21 -8.85
C LEU A 33 -22.82 -7.97 -8.99
N LEU A 34 -22.28 -6.77 -8.76
CA LEU A 34 -23.02 -5.52 -8.91
C LEU A 34 -23.53 -5.35 -10.34
N ILE A 35 -22.66 -5.54 -11.35
CA ILE A 35 -23.06 -5.45 -12.75
C ILE A 35 -24.11 -6.50 -13.08
N TYR A 36 -23.90 -7.75 -12.66
CA TYR A 36 -24.84 -8.84 -12.90
C TYR A 36 -26.23 -8.54 -12.31
N VAL A 37 -26.30 -8.15 -11.03
CA VAL A 37 -27.57 -7.85 -10.36
C VAL A 37 -28.27 -6.67 -11.03
N THR A 38 -27.54 -5.63 -11.41
CA THR A 38 -28.13 -4.47 -12.10
C THR A 38 -28.70 -4.82 -13.48
N LEU A 39 -28.12 -5.79 -14.18
CA LEU A 39 -28.64 -6.25 -15.48
C LEU A 39 -29.77 -7.27 -15.33
N ALA A 40 -29.68 -8.17 -14.36
CA ALA A 40 -30.69 -9.21 -14.10
C ALA A 40 -31.96 -8.63 -13.47
N MET A 41 -31.82 -7.62 -12.62
CA MET A 41 -32.92 -6.93 -11.94
C MET A 41 -32.74 -5.42 -12.08
N PRO A 42 -33.06 -4.84 -13.26
CA PRO A 42 -32.89 -3.42 -13.55
C PRO A 42 -33.59 -2.51 -12.52
N PRO A 43 -32.86 -1.69 -11.75
CA PRO A 43 -33.46 -0.71 -10.86
C PRO A 43 -33.91 0.52 -11.67
N SER A 44 -34.43 1.55 -10.98
CA SER A 44 -34.71 2.84 -11.64
C SER A 44 -33.42 3.44 -12.23
N LEU A 45 -33.58 4.24 -13.29
CA LEU A 45 -32.47 4.73 -14.10
C LEU A 45 -31.32 5.38 -13.29
N PRO A 46 -31.58 6.24 -12.27
CA PRO A 46 -30.49 6.82 -11.47
C PRO A 46 -29.66 5.77 -10.72
N TRP A 47 -30.34 4.78 -10.13
CA TRP A 47 -29.70 3.69 -9.40
C TRP A 47 -28.96 2.74 -10.33
N MET A 48 -29.49 2.50 -11.52
CA MET A 48 -28.85 1.68 -12.53
C MET A 48 -27.50 2.28 -12.94
N ILE A 49 -27.48 3.57 -13.27
CA ILE A 49 -26.25 4.29 -13.63
C ILE A 49 -25.24 4.24 -12.47
N PHE A 50 -25.70 4.50 -11.25
CA PHE A 50 -24.85 4.43 -10.07
C PHE A 50 -24.24 3.03 -9.89
N MET A 51 -25.06 1.98 -9.89
CA MET A 51 -24.59 0.62 -9.64
C MET A 51 -23.64 0.11 -10.74
N LEU A 52 -23.94 0.38 -12.02
CA LEU A 52 -23.05 0.01 -13.13
C LEU A 52 -21.72 0.75 -13.04
N SER A 53 -21.74 2.07 -12.82
CA SER A 53 -20.51 2.85 -12.69
C SER A 53 -19.68 2.39 -11.48
N PHE A 54 -20.32 2.09 -10.37
CA PHE A 54 -19.65 1.58 -9.17
C PHE A 54 -19.09 0.16 -9.38
N GLY A 55 -19.82 -0.73 -10.06
CA GLY A 55 -19.35 -2.05 -10.43
C GLY A 55 -18.10 -2.00 -11.31
N VAL A 56 -18.12 -1.17 -12.36
CA VAL A 56 -16.95 -0.92 -13.23
C VAL A 56 -15.79 -0.33 -12.43
N LEU A 57 -16.05 0.61 -11.52
CA LEU A 57 -15.04 1.19 -10.64
C LEU A 57 -14.38 0.11 -9.74
N MET A 58 -15.16 -0.82 -9.18
CA MET A 58 -14.63 -1.92 -8.37
C MET A 58 -13.72 -2.85 -9.18
N LEU A 59 -14.13 -3.22 -10.40
CA LEU A 59 -13.32 -4.02 -11.32
C LEU A 59 -12.01 -3.30 -11.68
N TRP A 60 -12.09 -2.01 -12.02
CA TRP A 60 -10.92 -1.20 -12.35
C TRP A 60 -9.95 -1.10 -11.16
N GLN A 61 -10.46 -0.82 -9.96
CA GLN A 61 -9.65 -0.79 -8.75
C GLN A 61 -9.02 -2.16 -8.43
N ALA A 62 -9.70 -3.27 -8.74
CA ALA A 62 -9.22 -4.62 -8.44
C ALA A 62 -8.04 -4.96 -9.35
N GLU A 63 -8.16 -4.62 -10.63
CA GLU A 63 -7.08 -4.77 -11.60
C GLU A 63 -5.88 -3.87 -11.26
N ARG A 64 -6.15 -2.62 -10.87
CA ARG A 64 -5.10 -1.68 -10.44
C ARG A 64 -4.37 -2.22 -9.20
N MET A 65 -5.08 -2.79 -8.24
CA MET A 65 -4.48 -3.41 -7.06
C MET A 65 -3.68 -4.67 -7.41
N ARG A 66 -4.20 -5.53 -8.31
CA ARG A 66 -3.50 -6.74 -8.78
C ARG A 66 -2.13 -6.42 -9.38
N ARG A 67 -2.03 -5.32 -10.14
CA ARG A 67 -0.78 -4.81 -10.71
C ARG A 67 0.09 -4.09 -9.68
N ALA A 68 -0.47 -3.21 -8.87
CA ALA A 68 0.30 -2.44 -7.89
C ALA A 68 1.00 -3.33 -6.84
N THR A 69 0.39 -4.47 -6.50
CA THR A 69 0.92 -5.39 -5.50
C THR A 69 2.00 -6.35 -6.01
N THR A 70 2.43 -6.25 -7.27
CA THR A 70 3.66 -6.91 -7.75
C THR A 70 4.92 -6.09 -7.46
N VAL A 71 4.75 -4.84 -7.02
CA VAL A 71 5.84 -3.94 -6.66
C VAL A 71 6.38 -4.32 -5.29
N THR A 72 7.70 -4.27 -5.16
CA THR A 72 8.44 -4.56 -3.92
C THR A 72 8.99 -3.27 -3.35
N LEU A 73 9.04 -3.15 -2.02
CA LEU A 73 9.66 -2.01 -1.33
C LEU A 73 11.00 -2.42 -0.76
N THR A 74 12.03 -1.61 -0.96
CA THR A 74 13.38 -1.84 -0.46
C THR A 74 13.85 -0.66 0.38
N LEU A 75 14.40 -0.98 1.55
CA LEU A 75 15.06 -0.04 2.44
C LEU A 75 16.57 -0.11 2.19
N THR A 76 17.13 1.02 1.79
CA THR A 76 18.58 1.24 1.65
C THR A 76 19.07 2.11 2.81
N GLU A 77 20.37 2.40 2.85
CA GLU A 77 20.96 3.32 3.83
C GLU A 77 20.34 4.73 3.75
N THR A 78 20.02 5.18 2.53
CA THR A 78 19.65 6.57 2.27
C THR A 78 18.15 6.79 2.08
N ASP A 79 17.42 5.77 1.61
CA ASP A 79 16.00 5.91 1.35
C ASP A 79 15.20 4.59 1.36
N LEU A 80 13.89 4.76 1.50
CA LEU A 80 12.87 3.76 1.21
C LEU A 80 12.34 4.01 -0.20
N ARG A 81 12.50 3.03 -1.10
CA ARG A 81 12.05 3.10 -2.49
C ARG A 81 11.26 1.86 -2.89
N ASP A 82 10.54 1.98 -4.00
CA ASP A 82 9.90 0.84 -4.64
C ASP A 82 10.70 0.33 -5.85
N SER A 83 10.38 -0.89 -6.29
CA SER A 83 11.03 -1.55 -7.44
C SER A 83 10.80 -0.84 -8.78
N THR A 84 9.92 0.16 -8.85
CA THR A 84 9.73 1.00 -10.04
C THR A 84 10.66 2.21 -10.06
N GLY A 85 11.48 2.38 -9.02
CA GLY A 85 12.38 3.52 -8.84
C GLY A 85 11.74 4.69 -8.09
N THR A 86 10.50 4.57 -7.62
CA THR A 86 9.86 5.64 -6.86
C THR A 86 10.41 5.68 -5.44
N VAL A 87 11.04 6.79 -5.08
CA VAL A 87 11.44 7.04 -3.68
C VAL A 87 10.21 7.46 -2.86
N LEU A 88 9.87 6.65 -1.86
CA LEU A 88 8.76 6.91 -0.94
C LEU A 88 9.14 8.05 0.00
N ALA A 89 10.28 7.91 0.67
CA ALA A 89 10.89 8.87 1.58
C ALA A 89 12.40 8.59 1.73
N ARG A 90 13.23 9.64 1.82
CA ARG A 90 14.63 9.50 2.25
C ARG A 90 14.70 9.44 3.77
N ILE A 91 15.70 8.76 4.33
CA ILE A 91 15.82 8.56 5.79
C ILE A 91 15.94 9.89 6.52
N ASP A 92 16.73 10.83 5.96
CA ASP A 92 16.91 12.20 6.47
C ASP A 92 15.64 13.08 6.43
N GLU A 93 14.60 12.66 5.71
CA GLU A 93 13.32 13.37 5.64
C GLU A 93 12.28 12.86 6.64
N ILE A 94 12.54 11.72 7.29
CA ILE A 94 11.59 11.07 8.20
C ILE A 94 11.71 11.71 9.57
N ARG A 95 10.58 12.26 10.05
CA ARG A 95 10.44 12.84 11.39
C ARG A 95 10.08 11.79 12.43
N SER A 96 9.21 10.84 12.10
CA SER A 96 8.83 9.76 13.01
C SER A 96 8.25 8.56 12.26
N VAL A 97 8.32 7.40 12.91
CA VAL A 97 7.70 6.15 12.47
C VAL A 97 6.56 5.80 13.41
N GLU A 98 5.34 5.68 12.88
CA GLU A 98 4.13 5.35 13.63
C GLU A 98 3.69 3.91 13.33
N ARG A 99 3.64 3.05 14.36
CA ARG A 99 3.27 1.63 14.25
C ARG A 99 2.21 1.14 15.24
N GLY A 100 1.79 2.00 16.17
CA GLY A 100 0.83 1.67 17.22
C GLY A 100 -0.57 1.35 16.68
N THR A 101 -1.42 0.78 17.53
CA THR A 101 -2.84 0.48 17.21
C THR A 101 -3.66 1.73 16.90
N PHE A 102 -3.30 2.87 17.49
CA PHE A 102 -3.92 4.18 17.23
C PHE A 102 -3.20 5.02 16.16
N ALA A 103 -2.19 4.46 15.48
CA ALA A 103 -1.50 5.17 14.42
C ALA A 103 -2.34 5.17 13.14
N PHE A 104 -2.23 6.26 12.37
CA PHE A 104 -2.85 6.34 11.05
C PHE A 104 -2.03 5.54 10.03
N LYS A 105 -2.16 4.20 10.09
CA LYS A 105 -1.38 3.25 9.30
C LYS A 105 -2.30 2.28 8.54
N PRO A 106 -1.88 1.81 7.35
CA PRO A 106 -2.58 0.72 6.69
C PRO A 106 -2.46 -0.59 7.49
N SER A 107 -3.39 -1.52 7.23
CA SER A 107 -3.40 -2.86 7.85
C SER A 107 -2.05 -3.56 7.71
N ASN A 108 -1.58 -4.23 8.75
CA ASN A 108 -0.28 -4.92 8.79
C ASN A 108 0.94 -4.04 8.46
N GLY A 109 0.78 -2.72 8.51
CA GLY A 109 1.78 -1.76 8.08
C GLY A 109 2.26 -0.80 9.16
N PHE A 110 2.95 0.24 8.71
CA PHE A 110 3.39 1.41 9.48
C PHE A 110 3.14 2.70 8.68
N SER A 111 3.24 3.85 9.33
CA SER A 111 3.23 5.16 8.68
C SER A 111 4.50 5.92 9.02
N LEU A 112 5.09 6.58 8.03
CA LEU A 112 6.13 7.57 8.21
C LEU A 112 5.50 8.95 8.26
N VAL A 113 5.98 9.80 9.15
CA VAL A 113 5.71 11.24 9.14
C VAL A 113 6.97 11.94 8.67
N LEU A 114 6.84 12.80 7.67
CA LEU A 114 7.95 13.50 7.03
C LEU A 114 8.06 14.95 7.55
N HIS A 115 9.25 15.53 7.44
CA HIS A 115 9.48 16.94 7.75
C HIS A 115 8.72 17.88 6.80
N LYS A 116 8.72 17.57 5.49
CA LYS A 116 8.08 18.39 4.44
C LYS A 116 6.98 17.60 3.72
N ARG A 117 6.08 18.32 3.04
CA ARG A 117 5.06 17.71 2.18
C ARG A 117 5.71 17.12 0.94
N LYS A 118 5.15 16.02 0.42
CA LYS A 118 5.57 15.40 -0.85
C LYS A 118 4.39 15.23 -1.82
N PRO A 119 4.65 15.08 -3.13
CA PRO A 119 3.61 14.81 -4.12
C PRO A 119 2.75 13.60 -3.75
N ARG A 120 1.44 13.69 -3.96
CA ARG A 120 0.52 12.59 -3.65
C ARG A 120 0.87 11.38 -4.52
N ALA A 121 0.91 10.20 -3.92
CA ALA A 121 1.14 8.94 -4.62
C ALA A 121 0.33 7.84 -3.95
N TRP A 122 -0.11 6.85 -4.72
CA TRP A 122 -0.87 5.73 -4.18
C TRP A 122 -0.71 4.50 -5.05
N LEU A 123 -0.14 3.45 -4.44
CA LEU A 123 -0.14 2.08 -4.96
C LEU A 123 -1.13 1.26 -4.12
N PRO A 124 -2.34 1.01 -4.64
CA PRO A 124 -3.39 0.31 -3.90
C PRO A 124 -2.92 -1.01 -3.32
N GLY A 125 -3.17 -1.21 -2.02
CA GLY A 125 -2.79 -2.42 -1.31
C GLY A 125 -1.34 -2.49 -0.83
N LEU A 126 -0.48 -1.54 -1.20
CA LEU A 126 0.95 -1.58 -0.86
C LEU A 126 1.43 -0.33 -0.10
N TRP A 127 1.20 0.87 -0.63
CA TRP A 127 1.56 2.10 0.06
C TRP A 127 0.83 3.33 -0.49
N TRP A 128 0.80 4.40 0.30
CA TRP A 128 0.24 5.69 -0.10
C TRP A 128 1.09 6.83 0.48
N ARG A 129 1.00 8.00 -0.17
CA ARG A 129 1.60 9.24 0.28
C ARG A 129 0.61 10.39 0.14
N PHE A 130 0.38 11.07 1.26
CA PHE A 130 -0.52 12.20 1.33
C PHE A 130 -0.04 13.23 2.35
N GLY A 131 0.15 14.47 1.89
CA GLY A 131 0.68 15.55 2.72
C GLY A 131 2.08 15.23 3.22
N ARG A 132 2.22 15.07 4.54
CA ARG A 132 3.48 14.71 5.22
C ARG A 132 3.54 13.24 5.61
N ARG A 133 2.60 12.41 5.17
CA ARG A 133 2.49 11.01 5.60
C ARG A 133 2.74 10.05 4.46
N VAL A 134 3.46 8.97 4.76
CA VAL A 134 3.64 7.82 3.88
C VAL A 134 3.20 6.58 4.64
N GLY A 135 2.10 5.95 4.24
CA GLY A 135 1.67 4.69 4.82
C GLY A 135 2.16 3.52 3.98
N VAL A 136 2.81 2.54 4.61
CA VAL A 136 3.26 1.29 3.98
C VAL A 136 2.52 0.14 4.62
N GLY A 137 1.79 -0.65 3.82
CA GLY A 137 1.03 -1.80 4.28
C GLY A 137 -0.17 -2.12 3.39
N GLY A 138 -1.15 -2.83 3.96
CA GLY A 138 -2.31 -3.35 3.24
C GLY A 138 -2.20 -4.86 3.13
N VAL A 139 -1.81 -5.35 1.96
CA VAL A 139 -1.61 -6.79 1.72
C VAL A 139 -0.18 -7.26 2.00
N THR A 140 0.68 -6.41 2.57
CA THR A 140 2.06 -6.76 2.91
C THR A 140 2.17 -7.83 4.00
N HIS A 141 3.34 -8.46 4.11
CA HIS A 141 3.68 -9.28 5.28
C HIS A 141 3.84 -8.40 6.53
N ALA A 142 3.13 -8.77 7.60
CA ALA A 142 3.17 -8.03 8.87
C ALA A 142 4.57 -8.06 9.51
N GLY A 143 5.26 -9.21 9.44
CA GLY A 143 6.63 -9.36 9.95
C GLY A 143 7.63 -8.46 9.23
N GLN A 144 7.62 -8.45 7.89
CA GLN A 144 8.47 -7.58 7.07
C GLN A 144 8.19 -6.10 7.35
N SER A 145 6.91 -5.72 7.45
CA SER A 145 6.52 -4.33 7.73
C SER A 145 6.96 -3.89 9.13
N LYS A 146 6.83 -4.77 10.13
CA LYS A 146 7.30 -4.53 11.50
C LYS A 146 8.82 -4.37 11.54
N PHE A 147 9.54 -5.30 10.91
CA PHE A 147 11.00 -5.28 10.86
C PHE A 147 11.52 -4.01 10.19
N MET A 148 10.97 -3.64 9.02
CA MET A 148 11.38 -2.42 8.31
C MET A 148 11.12 -1.16 9.14
N ALA A 149 9.97 -1.07 9.81
CA ALA A 149 9.67 0.07 10.69
C ALA A 149 10.69 0.19 11.83
N GLU A 150 11.05 -0.92 12.48
CA GLU A 150 12.06 -0.96 13.55
C GLU A 150 13.45 -0.56 13.02
N ARG A 151 13.84 -1.04 11.84
CA ARG A 151 15.11 -0.66 11.19
C ARG A 151 15.17 0.84 10.86
N ILE A 152 14.10 1.41 10.31
CA ILE A 152 14.03 2.86 10.06
C ILE A 152 14.16 3.64 11.38
N SER A 153 13.47 3.22 12.45
CA SER A 153 13.58 3.89 13.74
C SER A 153 15.01 3.87 14.30
N MET A 154 15.75 2.77 14.12
CA MET A 154 17.16 2.69 14.50
C MET A 154 18.03 3.65 13.68
N MET A 155 17.88 3.68 12.35
CA MET A 155 18.63 4.58 11.46
C MET A 155 18.38 6.07 11.73
N MET A 156 17.23 6.41 12.30
CA MET A 156 16.91 7.79 12.69
C MET A 156 17.49 8.19 14.06
N SER A 157 17.95 7.21 14.84
CA SER A 157 18.47 7.42 16.20
C SER A 157 20.00 7.43 16.24
N ASP A 158 20.65 7.05 15.13
CA ASP A 158 22.09 7.12 14.90
C ASP A 158 22.46 8.51 14.33
#